data_AF-A0A9P7FWF5-F1
#
_entry.id   AF-A0A9P7FWF5-F1
#
_cell.length_a   1.000
_cell.length_b   1.000
_cell.length_c   1.000
_cell.angle_alpha   90.00
_cell.angle_beta   90.00
_cell.angle_gamma   90.00
#
_symmetry.space_group_name_H-M   'P 1'
#
loop_
_entity.id
_entity.type
_entity.pdbx_description
1 polymer ?
#
loop_
_entity_poly.entity_id
_entity_poly.type
_entity_poly.pdbx_seq_one_letter_code
_entity_poly.pdbx_strand_id
1 'polypeptide(L)'
;MARSLKLSRQVTATLNSQARVLFDIHIHATSPGARGISLLSSSGDGGVGDGNPDPKTQECFTNDGRNATRFVPIFPAACPYITAVGGTNHVPEAAVAFSGGGFSNYFPRPWYQEAAVGKWIKKFPQDKYKGLFN
;
A
#
# COMPACT_ATOMS: atom_id res chain seq x y z
N MET A 1 -31.54 20.64 5.84
CA MET A 1 -31.18 19.89 4.61
C MET A 1 -29.88 20.36 3.93
N ALA A 2 -29.44 21.62 4.02
CA ALA A 2 -28.23 22.11 3.31
C ALA A 2 -26.87 21.56 3.82
N ARG A 3 -26.79 21.09 5.08
CA ARG A 3 -25.53 20.59 5.68
C ARG A 3 -25.13 19.18 5.19
N SER A 4 -26.11 18.35 4.83
CA SER A 4 -25.90 16.97 4.34
C SER A 4 -25.43 16.94 2.88
N LEU A 5 -25.92 17.87 2.04
CA LEU A 5 -25.49 18.03 0.64
C LEU A 5 -24.05 18.54 0.50
N LYS A 6 -23.57 19.39 1.42
CA LYS A 6 -22.16 19.85 1.46
C LYS A 6 -21.22 18.69 1.80
N LEU A 7 -21.57 17.87 2.79
CA LEU A 7 -20.76 16.72 3.18
C LEU A 7 -20.68 15.67 2.05
N SER A 8 -21.80 15.40 1.38
CA SER A 8 -21.84 14.49 0.22
C SER A 8 -20.96 14.96 -0.94
N ARG A 9 -21.01 16.25 -1.30
CA ARG A 9 -20.15 16.79 -2.37
C ARG A 9 -18.67 16.82 -2.01
N GLN A 10 -18.35 17.03 -0.73
CA GLN A 10 -16.96 17.07 -0.25
C GLN A 10 -16.35 15.66 -0.21
N VAL A 11 -17.13 14.63 0.16
CA VAL A 11 -16.72 13.23 0.09
C VAL A 11 -16.51 12.78 -1.37
N THR A 12 -17.40 13.14 -2.30
CA THR A 12 -17.24 12.81 -3.72
C THR A 12 -16.06 13.53 -4.37
N ALA A 13 -15.76 14.77 -3.97
CA ALA A 13 -14.60 15.52 -4.47
C ALA A 13 -13.25 14.92 -4.00
N THR A 14 -13.16 14.47 -2.74
CA THR A 14 -11.95 13.83 -2.20
C THR A 14 -11.72 12.44 -2.81
N LEU A 15 -12.78 11.66 -3.04
CA LEU A 15 -12.69 10.37 -3.73
C LEU A 15 -12.22 10.55 -5.20
N ASN A 16 -12.71 11.59 -5.88
CA ASN A 16 -12.25 11.94 -7.23
C ASN A 16 -10.80 12.45 -7.26
N SER A 17 -10.31 13.10 -6.20
CA SER A 17 -8.91 13.56 -6.17
C SER A 17 -7.94 12.39 -5.98
N GLN A 18 -8.24 11.44 -5.09
CA GLN A 18 -7.35 10.30 -4.84
C GLN A 18 -7.29 9.35 -6.05
N ALA A 19 -8.44 9.06 -6.69
CA ALA A 19 -8.46 8.28 -7.92
C ALA A 19 -7.66 8.97 -9.04
N ARG A 20 -7.81 10.29 -9.21
CA ARG A 20 -7.02 11.06 -10.19
C ARG A 20 -5.53 11.02 -9.90
N VAL A 21 -5.10 11.22 -8.65
CA VAL A 21 -3.69 11.15 -8.25
C VAL A 21 -3.11 9.75 -8.53
N LEU A 22 -3.86 8.69 -8.24
CA LEU A 22 -3.46 7.31 -8.52
C LEU A 22 -3.30 7.05 -10.03
N PHE A 23 -4.26 7.47 -10.85
CA PHE A 23 -4.19 7.33 -12.31
C PHE A 23 -3.07 8.17 -12.92
N ASP A 24 -2.93 9.43 -12.50
CA ASP A 24 -1.91 10.34 -13.01
C ASP A 24 -0.52 9.79 -12.71
N ILE A 25 -0.21 9.42 -11.46
CA ILE A 25 1.13 8.95 -11.11
C ILE A 25 1.42 7.57 -11.72
N HIS A 26 0.42 6.71 -11.92
CA HIS A 26 0.62 5.46 -12.65
C HIS A 26 1.06 5.70 -14.10
N ILE A 27 0.40 6.61 -14.82
CA ILE A 27 0.78 6.99 -16.19
C ILE A 27 2.16 7.66 -16.20
N HIS A 28 2.41 8.58 -15.26
CA HIS A 28 3.70 9.29 -15.16
C HIS A 28 4.85 8.38 -14.72
N ALA A 29 4.61 7.24 -14.06
CA ALA A 29 5.64 6.25 -13.75
C ALA A 29 5.89 5.27 -14.91
N THR A 30 4.84 4.93 -15.67
CA THR A 30 4.95 4.03 -16.84
C THR A 30 5.85 4.60 -17.93
N SER A 31 5.69 5.89 -18.25
CA SER A 31 6.42 6.54 -19.35
C SER A 31 7.95 6.60 -19.11
N PRO A 32 8.47 7.04 -17.95
CA PRO A 32 9.87 6.93 -17.60
C PRO A 32 10.38 5.49 -17.60
N GLY A 33 9.60 4.53 -17.10
CA GLY A 33 9.96 3.10 -17.13
C GLY A 33 10.18 2.59 -18.55
N ALA A 34 9.30 2.95 -19.50
CA ALA A 34 9.47 2.63 -20.91
C ALA A 34 10.70 3.31 -21.56
N ARG A 35 11.19 4.40 -20.96
CA ARG A 35 12.40 5.12 -21.38
C ARG A 35 13.68 4.63 -20.66
N GLY A 36 13.60 3.53 -19.91
CA GLY A 36 14.74 2.99 -19.18
C GLY A 36 15.14 3.77 -17.93
N ILE A 37 14.22 4.59 -17.38
CA ILE A 37 14.43 5.31 -16.12
C ILE A 37 13.87 4.46 -14.97
N SER A 38 14.70 4.23 -13.95
CA SER A 38 14.29 3.57 -12.71
C SER A 38 13.77 4.58 -11.70
N LEU A 39 12.59 4.32 -11.16
CA LEU A 39 11.99 5.11 -10.08
C LEU A 39 11.99 4.28 -8.80
N LEU A 40 12.57 4.84 -7.73
CA LEU A 40 12.63 4.21 -6.42
C LEU A 40 11.84 5.05 -5.42
N SER A 41 11.15 4.39 -4.50
CA SER A 41 10.46 5.03 -3.40
C SER A 41 10.63 4.22 -2.13
N SER A 42 10.72 4.88 -0.97
CA SER A 42 10.67 4.17 0.30
C SER A 42 9.33 3.46 0.44
N SER A 43 9.35 2.28 1.02
CA SER A 43 8.15 1.50 1.32
C SER A 43 7.27 2.14 2.41
N GLY A 44 7.82 3.14 3.14
CA GLY A 44 7.19 3.81 4.27
C GLY A 44 7.66 3.28 5.62
N ASP A 45 7.34 4.03 6.69
CA ASP A 45 7.73 3.70 8.08
C ASP A 45 6.50 3.34 8.94
N GLY A 46 5.40 2.93 8.29
CA GLY A 46 4.14 2.61 8.97
C GLY A 46 3.87 1.12 9.13
N GLY A 47 4.86 0.27 8.88
CA GLY A 47 4.67 -1.17 8.78
C GLY A 47 3.58 -1.51 7.77
N VAL A 48 2.50 -2.12 8.26
CA VAL A 48 1.38 -2.56 7.42
C VAL A 48 0.20 -1.57 7.32
N GLY A 49 0.22 -0.39 7.97
CA GLY A 49 -0.80 0.62 7.62
C GLY A 49 -1.18 1.76 8.57
N ASP A 50 -0.63 1.89 9.79
CA ASP A 50 -1.10 2.92 10.75
C ASP A 50 0.01 3.74 11.42
N GLY A 51 1.27 3.55 11.04
CA GLY A 51 2.36 4.34 11.65
C GLY A 51 2.73 3.91 13.06
N ASN A 52 2.05 2.90 13.62
CA ASN A 52 2.36 2.40 14.95
C ASN A 52 3.53 1.40 14.86
N PRO A 53 4.70 1.70 15.45
CA PRO A 53 5.85 0.81 15.40
C PRO A 53 5.71 -0.42 16.30
N ASP A 54 4.74 -0.44 17.23
CA ASP A 54 4.47 -1.60 18.08
C ASP A 54 3.45 -2.55 17.42
N PRO A 55 3.89 -3.77 17.02
CA PRO A 55 3.01 -4.74 16.36
C PRO A 55 1.81 -5.20 17.20
N LYS A 56 1.84 -5.00 18.53
CA LYS A 56 0.77 -5.44 19.44
C LYS A 56 -0.37 -4.43 19.56
N THR A 57 -0.09 -3.16 19.33
CA THR A 57 -1.06 -2.06 19.42
C THR A 57 -1.45 -1.53 18.03
N GLN A 58 -1.02 -2.24 16.98
CA GLN A 58 -1.31 -1.93 15.60
C GLN A 58 -2.76 -2.30 15.25
N GLU A 59 -3.55 -1.33 14.77
CA GLU A 59 -4.99 -1.49 14.52
C GLU A 59 -5.37 -1.31 13.04
N CYS A 60 -4.55 -0.62 12.23
CA CYS A 60 -4.67 -0.49 10.77
C CYS A 60 -6.12 -0.28 10.27
N PHE A 61 -6.62 0.95 10.34
CA PHE A 61 -7.97 1.28 9.86
C PHE A 61 -7.97 1.83 8.44
N THR A 62 -8.97 1.43 7.65
CA THR A 62 -9.20 2.00 6.33
C THR A 62 -9.51 3.50 6.41
N ASN A 63 -8.85 4.27 5.55
CA ASN A 63 -9.06 5.72 5.40
C ASN A 63 -10.20 6.07 4.43
N ASP A 64 -11.11 5.12 4.16
CA ASP A 64 -12.26 5.25 3.26
C ASP A 64 -13.57 5.56 3.99
N GLY A 65 -13.49 5.83 5.30
CA GLY A 65 -14.64 6.11 6.17
C GLY A 65 -15.40 4.87 6.63
N ARG A 66 -14.92 3.66 6.32
CA ARG A 66 -15.53 2.40 6.78
C ARG A 66 -15.00 1.93 8.14
N ASN A 67 -13.91 2.51 8.64
CA ASN A 67 -13.23 2.10 9.88
C ASN A 67 -13.01 0.57 9.93
N ALA A 68 -12.72 -0.04 8.78
CA ALA A 68 -12.48 -1.47 8.70
C ALA A 68 -11.02 -1.75 9.04
N THR A 69 -10.75 -2.77 9.83
CA THR A 69 -9.37 -3.24 10.09
C THR A 69 -8.83 -3.94 8.85
N ARG A 70 -7.84 -3.34 8.18
CA ARG A 70 -7.19 -3.81 6.96
C ARG A 70 -5.78 -3.27 6.89
N PHE A 71 -4.85 -4.01 6.30
CA PHE A 71 -3.55 -3.45 5.95
C PHE A 71 -3.73 -2.33 4.91
N VAL A 72 -2.98 -1.24 5.12
CA VAL A 72 -3.05 0.00 4.35
C VAL A 72 -1.71 0.18 3.62
N PRO A 73 -1.53 -0.45 2.44
CA PRO A 73 -0.34 -0.24 1.62
C PRO A 73 -0.23 1.23 1.20
N ILE A 74 0.99 1.78 1.23
CA ILE A 74 1.21 3.19 0.91
C ILE A 74 1.46 3.42 -0.58
N PHE A 75 1.03 4.58 -1.06
CA PHE A 75 1.35 5.09 -2.39
C PHE A 75 2.46 6.16 -2.29
N PRO A 76 3.46 6.20 -3.20
CA PRO A 76 3.57 5.49 -4.48
C PRO A 76 4.21 4.10 -4.45
N ALA A 77 4.65 3.60 -3.28
CA ALA A 77 5.32 2.30 -3.16
C ALA A 77 4.49 1.11 -3.69
N ALA A 78 3.16 1.16 -3.58
CA ALA A 78 2.27 0.13 -4.12
C ALA A 78 2.11 0.16 -5.66
N CYS A 79 2.64 1.17 -6.35
CA CYS A 79 2.57 1.26 -7.81
C CYS A 79 3.49 0.22 -8.46
N PRO A 80 3.02 -0.60 -9.43
CA PRO A 80 3.83 -1.66 -10.02
C PRO A 80 5.07 -1.16 -10.77
N TYR A 81 5.08 0.10 -11.22
CA TYR A 81 6.21 0.70 -11.94
C TYR A 81 7.23 1.39 -11.04
N ILE A 82 7.05 1.32 -9.73
CA ILE A 82 7.99 1.86 -8.74
C ILE A 82 8.69 0.70 -8.04
N THR A 83 10.00 0.81 -7.89
CA THR A 83 10.76 -0.08 -7.01
C THR A 83 10.59 0.41 -5.56
N ALA A 84 9.72 -0.24 -4.81
CA ALA A 84 9.56 0.00 -3.38
C ALA A 84 10.73 -0.58 -2.58
N VAL A 85 11.36 0.24 -1.74
CA VAL A 85 12.55 -0.14 -0.95
C VAL A 85 12.19 -0.25 0.54
N GLY A 86 12.36 -1.45 1.09
CA GLY A 86 12.18 -1.77 2.52
C GLY A 86 13.39 -1.41 3.39
N GLY A 87 13.23 -1.56 4.70
CA GLY A 87 14.29 -1.33 5.68
C GLY A 87 14.71 -2.61 6.41
N THR A 88 16.02 -2.75 6.64
CA THR A 88 16.61 -3.77 7.51
C THR A 88 17.50 -3.12 8.56
N ASN A 89 17.79 -3.83 9.65
CA ASN A 89 18.75 -3.45 10.67
C ASN A 89 19.50 -4.69 11.19
N HIS A 90 20.59 -4.48 11.93
CA HIS A 90 21.50 -5.51 12.48
C HIS A 90 22.44 -6.19 11.47
N VAL A 91 23.40 -6.94 12.02
CA VAL A 91 24.27 -7.89 11.30
C VAL A 91 24.28 -9.19 12.11
N PRO A 92 23.69 -10.30 11.62
CA PRO A 92 22.99 -10.45 10.33
C PRO A 92 21.72 -9.59 10.23
N GLU A 93 21.35 -9.23 9.02
CA GLU A 93 20.21 -8.33 8.77
C GLU A 93 18.86 -8.96 9.17
N ALA A 94 18.02 -8.15 9.80
CA ALA A 94 16.62 -8.43 10.11
C ALA A 94 15.75 -7.28 9.61
N ALA A 95 14.49 -7.54 9.27
CA ALA A 95 13.56 -6.48 8.88
C ALA A 95 13.33 -5.51 10.05
N VAL A 96 13.43 -4.20 9.78
CA VAL A 96 13.10 -3.20 10.81
C VAL A 96 11.58 -3.14 11.00
N ALA A 97 11.11 -3.04 12.24
CA ALA A 97 9.69 -3.20 12.59
C ALA A 97 8.76 -2.21 11.86
N PHE A 98 9.24 -1.00 11.57
CA PHE A 98 8.49 0.03 10.88
C PHE A 98 8.52 -0.10 9.34
N SER A 99 9.34 -1.01 8.77
CA SER A 99 9.46 -1.15 7.31
C SER A 99 8.11 -1.39 6.67
N GLY A 100 7.74 -0.53 5.74
CA GLY A 100 6.50 -0.62 5.00
C GLY A 100 6.39 -1.90 4.17
N GLY A 101 5.19 -2.45 4.09
CA GLY A 101 4.93 -3.63 3.28
C GLY A 101 3.45 -4.00 3.19
N GLY A 102 3.07 -4.70 2.12
CA GLY A 102 1.70 -5.17 1.92
C GLY A 102 1.36 -5.47 0.47
N PHE A 103 0.07 -5.65 0.20
CA PHE A 103 -0.47 -5.87 -1.15
C PHE A 103 -1.42 -4.73 -1.50
N SER A 104 -1.30 -4.20 -2.72
CA SER A 104 -2.14 -3.09 -3.19
C SER A 104 -3.60 -3.50 -3.30
N ASN A 105 -4.50 -2.68 -2.76
CA ASN A 105 -5.95 -2.85 -2.96
C ASN A 105 -6.43 -2.31 -4.33
N TYR A 106 -5.55 -1.63 -5.09
CA TYR A 106 -5.91 -0.95 -6.33
C TYR A 106 -5.25 -1.57 -7.57
N PHE A 107 -3.98 -1.96 -7.45
CA PHE A 107 -3.23 -2.54 -8.57
C PHE A 107 -3.23 -4.07 -8.43
N PRO A 108 -3.61 -4.81 -9.49
CA PRO A 108 -3.49 -6.26 -9.47
C PRO A 108 -2.02 -6.66 -9.39
N ARG A 109 -1.77 -7.88 -8.89
CA ARG A 109 -0.41 -8.43 -8.85
C ARG A 109 0.17 -8.48 -10.27
N PRO A 110 1.34 -7.88 -10.49
CA PRO A 110 1.96 -7.92 -11.80
C PRO A 110 2.55 -9.31 -12.09
N TRP A 111 2.55 -9.69 -13.36
CA TRP A 111 2.96 -11.04 -13.82
C TRP A 111 4.38 -11.43 -13.35
N TYR A 112 5.30 -10.47 -13.27
CA TYR A 112 6.69 -10.71 -12.85
C TYR A 112 6.81 -11.02 -11.36
N GLN A 113 5.79 -10.75 -10.53
CA GLN A 113 5.76 -11.09 -9.11
C GLN A 113 5.02 -12.40 -8.81
N GLU A 114 4.28 -12.98 -9.77
CA GLU A 114 3.45 -14.19 -9.56
C GLU A 114 4.22 -15.35 -8.94
N ALA A 115 5.41 -15.67 -9.48
CA ALA A 115 6.21 -16.78 -8.98
C ALA A 115 6.73 -16.55 -7.55
N ALA A 116 7.14 -15.33 -7.22
CA ALA A 116 7.65 -14.98 -5.91
C ALA A 116 6.52 -14.95 -4.86
N VAL A 117 5.43 -14.25 -5.16
CA VAL A 117 4.27 -14.13 -4.27
C VAL A 117 3.60 -15.49 -4.09
N GLY A 118 3.46 -16.29 -5.14
CA GLY A 118 2.89 -17.64 -5.05
C GLY A 118 3.69 -18.56 -4.12
N LYS A 119 5.03 -18.45 -4.11
CA LYS A 119 5.88 -19.19 -3.16
C LYS A 119 5.72 -18.67 -1.73
N TRP A 120 5.62 -17.36 -1.56
CA TRP A 120 5.45 -16.73 -0.25
C TRP A 120 4.10 -17.10 0.38
N ILE A 121 3.00 -16.98 -0.36
CA ILE A 121 1.64 -17.33 0.12
C ILE A 121 1.60 -18.78 0.62
N LYS A 122 2.21 -19.73 -0.10
CA LYS A 122 2.25 -21.15 0.32
C LYS A 122 2.95 -21.38 1.66
N LYS A 123 3.90 -20.53 2.05
CA LYS A 123 4.62 -20.61 3.34
C LYS A 123 3.97 -19.75 4.42
N PHE A 124 3.08 -18.84 4.03
CA PHE A 124 2.50 -17.85 4.92
C PHE A 124 1.33 -18.45 5.71
N PRO A 125 1.22 -18.18 7.02
CA PRO A 125 0.10 -18.65 7.84
C PRO A 125 -1.20 -17.98 7.40
N GLN A 126 -2.00 -18.73 6.62
CA GLN A 126 -3.19 -18.23 5.95
C GLN A 126 -4.27 -17.70 6.92
N ASP A 127 -4.34 -18.26 8.13
CA ASP A 127 -5.40 -17.91 9.09
C ASP A 127 -5.08 -16.64 9.91
N LYS A 128 -3.80 -16.32 10.10
CA LYS A 128 -3.38 -15.26 11.03
C LYS A 128 -3.79 -13.86 10.58
N TYR A 129 -3.85 -13.63 9.27
CA TYR A 129 -4.12 -12.32 8.68
C TYR A 129 -5.21 -12.37 7.62
N LYS A 130 -6.09 -13.37 7.73
CA LYS A 130 -7.18 -13.59 6.78
C LYS A 130 -8.08 -12.35 6.69
N GLY A 131 -8.27 -11.86 5.47
CA GLY A 131 -9.10 -10.69 5.20
C GLY A 131 -8.47 -9.35 5.54
N LEU A 132 -7.18 -9.29 5.93
CA LEU A 132 -6.48 -8.02 6.12
C LEU A 132 -5.82 -7.48 4.83
N PHE A 133 -5.60 -8.35 3.85
CA PHE A 133 -5.10 -8.02 2.51
C PHE A 133 -5.90 -8.78 1.44
N ASN A 134 -5.71 -8.42 0.16
CA ASN A 134 -6.48 -8.94 -0.98
C ASN A 134 -6.01 -10.28 -1.53
#